data_AF-A0A367LY26-F1
#
_entry.id   AF-A0A367LY26-F1
#
_cell.length_a   1.000
_cell.length_b   1.000
_cell.length_c   1.000
_cell.angle_alpha   90.00
_cell.angle_beta   90.00
_cell.angle_gamma   90.00
#
_symmetry.space_group_name_H-M   'P 1'
#
loop_
_entity.id
_entity.type
_entity.pdbx_description
1 polymer ?
#
loop_
_entity_poly.entity_id
_entity_poly.type
_entity_poly.pdbx_seq_one_letter_code
_entity_poly.pdbx_strand_id
1 'polypeptide(L)'
;APLYQGDPYGSYRFVRVGGKTPYEDDEFSSLKDSMLFPTILNRKPVWTSEPKLHGDLTEQGLFHAKRMAEQLENPPQDWLVFDERYKTPSIEPAALEPDNGNGWYDAASKTLHFVVATQCPFEVAYESVHMIKPSRFALEKFNIHP
;
A
#
# COMPACT_ATOMS: atom_id res chain seq x y z
N ALA A 1 -3.08 25.37 8.57
CA ALA A 1 -4.27 25.03 7.76
C ALA A 1 -4.96 23.82 8.39
N PRO A 2 -6.30 23.67 8.30
CA PRO A 2 -6.98 22.47 8.77
C PRO A 2 -6.38 21.22 8.11
N LEU A 3 -6.15 20.17 8.90
CA LEU A 3 -5.43 18.94 8.52
C LEU A 3 -6.07 18.17 7.35
N TYR A 4 -7.39 18.27 7.20
CA TYR A 4 -8.16 17.49 6.23
C TYR A 4 -9.23 18.39 5.61
N GLN A 5 -9.07 18.73 4.31
CA GLN A 5 -10.05 19.50 3.54
C GLN A 5 -10.93 18.61 2.63
N GLY A 6 -10.56 17.34 2.47
CA GLY A 6 -11.27 16.32 1.70
C GLY A 6 -10.84 14.92 2.17
N ASP A 7 -11.44 13.89 1.59
CA ASP A 7 -11.04 12.51 1.85
C ASP A 7 -9.59 12.27 1.38
N PRO A 8 -8.75 11.58 2.17
CA PRO A 8 -7.39 11.28 1.74
C PRO A 8 -7.44 10.28 0.57
N TYR A 9 -6.58 10.50 -0.44
CA TYR A 9 -6.44 9.55 -1.57
C TYR A 9 -5.98 8.17 -1.10
N GLY A 10 -5.14 8.15 -0.06
CA GLY A 10 -4.74 6.96 0.67
C GLY A 10 -4.20 7.36 2.04
N SER A 11 -4.20 6.43 2.98
CA SER A 11 -3.55 6.62 4.27
C SER A 11 -2.90 5.32 4.67
N TYR A 12 -1.64 5.40 5.07
CA TYR A 12 -0.86 4.26 5.54
C TYR A 12 0.20 4.77 6.50
N ARG A 13 0.79 3.86 7.26
CA ARG A 13 1.92 4.15 8.15
C ARG A 13 3.01 3.12 7.94
N PHE A 14 4.25 3.60 7.99
CA PHE A 14 5.44 2.77 8.12
C PHE A 14 6.00 2.93 9.53
N VAL A 15 6.41 1.82 10.12
CA VAL A 15 7.04 1.81 11.44
C VAL A 15 8.27 0.91 11.35
N ARG A 16 9.43 1.45 11.69
CA ARG A 16 10.70 0.73 11.70
C ARG A 16 11.45 1.05 13.00
N VAL A 17 11.92 0.02 13.67
CA VAL A 17 12.86 0.07 14.79
C VAL A 17 14.08 -0.73 14.34
N GLY A 18 15.17 -0.03 14.05
CA GLY A 18 16.42 -0.67 13.60
C GLY A 18 17.07 -1.48 14.73
N GLY A 19 17.92 -2.44 14.37
CA GLY A 19 18.82 -3.10 15.30
C GLY A 19 19.87 -2.15 15.89
N LYS A 20 20.74 -2.65 16.77
CA LYS A 20 21.74 -1.81 17.48
C LYS A 20 22.80 -1.26 16.53
N THR A 21 23.01 -1.94 15.40
CA THR A 21 23.91 -1.50 14.34
C THR A 21 23.20 -1.50 12.99
N PRO A 22 23.69 -0.75 11.99
CA PRO A 22 23.11 -0.74 10.65
C PRO A 22 23.13 -2.09 9.91
N TYR A 23 23.88 -3.07 10.42
CA TYR A 23 24.03 -4.41 9.82
C TYR A 23 23.19 -5.47 10.53
N GLU A 24 22.59 -5.14 11.68
CA GLU A 24 21.70 -6.03 12.40
C GLU A 24 20.29 -5.97 11.80
N ASP A 25 19.55 -7.07 11.99
CA ASP A 25 18.14 -7.08 11.68
C ASP A 25 17.37 -6.02 12.47
N ASP A 26 16.42 -5.38 11.80
CA ASP A 26 15.44 -4.53 12.47
C ASP A 26 14.72 -5.32 13.57
N GLU A 27 14.61 -4.73 14.76
CA GLU A 27 13.77 -5.25 15.85
C GLU A 27 12.30 -5.35 15.39
N PHE A 28 11.87 -4.38 14.58
CA PHE A 28 10.58 -4.38 13.92
C PHE A 28 10.64 -3.55 12.65
N SER A 29 10.02 -4.00 11.56
CA SER A 29 9.86 -3.19 10.35
C SER A 29 8.63 -3.62 9.59
N SER A 30 7.63 -2.72 9.53
CA SER A 30 6.42 -3.00 8.75
C SER A 30 6.77 -3.21 7.27
N LEU A 31 7.79 -2.52 6.74
CA LEU A 31 8.25 -2.67 5.36
C LEU A 31 8.74 -4.07 4.99
N LYS A 32 9.11 -4.91 5.97
CA LYS A 32 9.48 -6.31 5.70
C LYS A 32 8.28 -7.13 5.25
N ASP A 33 7.08 -6.82 5.76
CA ASP A 33 5.86 -7.59 5.53
C ASP A 33 4.79 -6.81 4.75
N SER A 34 4.38 -5.63 5.25
CA SER A 34 3.37 -4.77 4.61
C SER A 34 3.27 -3.37 5.24
N MET A 35 2.68 -2.44 4.49
CA MET A 35 2.18 -1.17 5.03
C MET A 35 1.11 -1.40 6.10
N LEU A 36 1.06 -0.50 7.08
CA LEU A 36 -0.02 -0.48 8.08
C LEU A 36 -1.17 0.37 7.54
N PHE A 37 -2.38 -0.19 7.53
CA PHE A 37 -3.56 0.48 6.99
C PHE A 37 -4.52 0.90 8.11
N PRO A 38 -4.83 2.20 8.25
CA PRO A 38 -5.87 2.68 9.14
C PRO A 38 -7.24 2.46 8.50
N THR A 39 -8.28 2.44 9.33
CA THR A 39 -9.67 2.56 8.85
C THR A 39 -9.96 4.03 8.55
N ILE A 40 -10.61 4.34 7.42
CA ILE A 40 -11.07 5.71 7.15
C ILE A 40 -12.47 5.91 7.75
N LEU A 41 -12.57 6.74 8.78
CA LEU A 41 -13.85 7.11 9.41
C LEU A 41 -14.00 8.63 9.40
N ASN A 42 -15.15 9.14 8.94
CA ASN A 42 -15.44 10.58 8.90
C ASN A 42 -14.31 11.40 8.26
N ARG A 43 -13.78 10.94 7.12
CA ARG A 43 -12.69 11.57 6.36
C ARG A 43 -11.33 11.59 7.07
N LYS A 44 -11.13 10.74 8.08
CA LYS A 44 -9.89 10.70 8.87
C LYS A 44 -9.37 9.27 9.01
N PRO A 45 -8.04 9.07 8.96
CA PRO A 45 -7.45 7.80 9.34
C PRO A 45 -7.64 7.56 10.83
N VAL A 46 -8.23 6.42 11.17
CA VAL A 46 -8.47 5.96 12.54
C VAL A 46 -7.83 4.58 12.72
N TRP A 47 -6.99 4.47 13.73
CA TRP A 47 -6.40 3.21 14.15
C TRP A 47 -7.35 2.54 15.13
N THR A 48 -8.03 1.48 14.68
CA THR A 48 -9.04 0.75 15.46
C THR A 48 -8.47 -0.41 16.26
N SER A 49 -7.25 -0.85 15.94
CA SER A 49 -6.55 -1.91 16.66
C SER A 49 -5.82 -1.36 17.87
N GLU A 50 -5.74 -2.16 18.93
CA GLU A 50 -4.96 -1.80 20.12
C GLU A 50 -3.46 -2.10 19.90
N PRO A 51 -2.54 -1.27 20.43
CA PRO A 51 -1.11 -1.54 20.35
C PRO A 51 -0.70 -2.79 21.14
N LYS A 52 -0.16 -3.82 20.49
CA LYS A 52 0.29 -5.08 21.15
C LYS A 52 1.61 -5.59 20.56
N LEU A 53 2.60 -5.84 21.42
CA LEU A 53 3.93 -6.34 21.01
C LEU A 53 3.90 -7.74 20.37
N HIS A 54 2.94 -8.59 20.76
CA HIS A 54 2.79 -9.95 20.23
C HIS A 54 1.47 -10.13 19.48
N GLY A 55 0.98 -9.05 18.87
CA GLY A 55 -0.25 -9.03 18.07
C GLY A 55 0.00 -9.29 16.59
N ASP A 56 -0.98 -8.94 15.75
CA ASP A 56 -0.77 -8.89 14.30
C ASP A 56 0.19 -7.75 13.90
N LEU A 57 0.55 -7.68 12.61
CA LEU A 57 1.47 -6.67 12.08
C LEU A 57 1.06 -5.22 12.42
N THR A 58 -0.25 -4.92 12.35
CA THR A 58 -0.78 -3.59 12.66
C THR A 58 -0.67 -3.31 14.15
N GLU A 59 -1.07 -4.26 15.00
CA GLU A 59 -0.98 -4.14 16.45
C GLU A 59 0.47 -3.94 16.93
N GLN A 60 1.42 -4.70 16.37
CA GLN A 60 2.86 -4.54 16.65
C GLN A 60 3.39 -3.19 16.19
N GLY A 61 3.06 -2.79 14.95
CA GLY A 61 3.45 -1.49 14.43
C GLY A 61 2.91 -0.33 15.27
N LEU A 62 1.67 -0.43 15.75
CA LEU A 62 1.09 0.55 16.67
C LEU A 62 1.79 0.54 18.04
N PHE A 63 2.22 -0.62 18.54
CA PHE A 63 2.99 -0.72 19.79
C PHE A 63 4.30 0.07 19.70
N HIS A 64 5.09 -0.17 18.64
CA HIS A 64 6.35 0.54 18.43
C HIS A 64 6.12 2.04 18.17
N ALA A 65 5.10 2.41 17.39
CA ALA A 65 4.75 3.81 17.14
C ALA A 65 4.36 4.56 18.42
N LYS A 66 3.59 3.93 19.31
CA LYS A 66 3.20 4.52 20.59
C LYS A 66 4.42 4.80 21.46
N ARG A 67 5.34 3.85 21.58
CA ARG A 67 6.57 4.02 22.36
C ARG A 67 7.46 5.15 21.81
N MET A 68 7.56 5.28 20.49
CA MET A 68 8.26 6.41 19.87
C MET A 68 7.59 7.76 20.19
N ALA A 69 6.26 7.82 20.15
CA ALA A 69 5.53 9.03 20.52
C ALA A 69 5.77 9.40 22.00
N GLU A 70 5.71 8.43 22.92
CA GLU A 70 6.00 8.64 24.35
C GLU A 70 7.44 9.13 24.59
N GLN A 71 8.41 8.63 23.83
CA GLN A 71 9.81 9.12 23.90
C GLN A 71 9.95 10.54 23.37
N LEU A 72 9.20 10.92 22.34
CA LEU A 72 9.21 12.28 21.79
C LEU A 72 8.48 13.29 22.69
N GLU A 73 7.56 12.86 23.53
CA GLU A 73 6.94 13.72 24.55
C GLU A 73 7.93 14.16 25.63
N ASN A 74 8.91 13.30 25.95
CA ASN A 74 9.97 13.58 26.93
C ASN A 74 11.34 13.10 26.38
N PRO A 75 11.91 13.82 25.39
CA PRO A 75 13.10 13.37 24.70
C PRO A 75 14.33 13.41 25.63
N PRO A 76 15.31 12.50 25.42
CA PRO A 76 16.62 12.59 26.05
C PRO A 76 17.27 13.97 25.85
N GLN A 77 18.07 14.42 26.83
CA GLN A 77 18.66 15.76 26.82
C GLN A 77 19.63 16.01 25.66
N ASP A 78 20.20 14.95 25.09
CA ASP A 78 21.12 14.99 23.97
C ASP A 78 20.43 15.00 22.60
N TRP A 79 19.09 14.98 22.55
CA TRP A 79 18.33 15.05 21.31
C TRP A 79 18.07 16.48 20.86
N LEU A 80 18.20 16.71 19.55
CA LEU A 80 17.64 17.88 18.87
C LEU A 80 16.36 17.45 18.15
N VAL A 81 15.20 17.95 18.58
CA VAL A 81 13.89 17.58 18.03
C VAL A 81 13.38 18.66 17.09
N PHE A 82 12.90 18.25 15.92
CA PHE A 82 12.27 19.12 14.92
C PHE A 82 10.81 18.69 14.72
N ASP A 83 9.87 19.64 14.70
CA ASP A 83 8.48 19.43 14.30
C ASP A 83 8.19 20.28 13.07
N GLU A 84 8.26 19.64 11.90
CA GLU A 84 8.15 20.29 10.61
C GLU A 84 7.05 19.67 9.75
N ARG A 85 6.43 20.51 8.92
CA ARG A 85 5.35 20.09 8.01
C ARG A 85 5.76 20.30 6.57
N TYR A 86 5.94 19.20 5.87
CA TYR A 86 6.26 19.19 4.45
C TYR A 86 5.00 18.94 3.61
N LYS A 87 4.99 19.49 2.40
CA LYS A 87 4.01 19.19 1.36
C LYS A 87 4.74 18.96 0.05
N THR A 88 4.32 17.94 -0.68
CA THR A 88 4.77 17.70 -2.05
C THR A 88 3.57 17.92 -2.99
N PRO A 89 3.80 18.45 -4.21
CA PRO A 89 2.76 18.48 -5.22
C PRO A 89 2.43 17.05 -5.67
N SER A 90 1.22 16.85 -6.19
CA SER A 90 0.93 15.68 -7.01
C SER A 90 1.65 15.80 -8.34
N ILE A 91 2.22 14.71 -8.83
CA ILE A 91 2.94 14.65 -10.10
C ILE A 91 2.37 13.47 -10.89
N GLU A 92 2.04 13.70 -12.14
CA GLU A 92 1.63 12.67 -13.10
C GLU A 92 2.89 12.10 -13.77
N PRO A 93 3.11 10.77 -13.77
CA PRO A 93 4.20 10.12 -14.49
C PRO A 93 4.36 10.57 -15.95
N ALA A 94 3.26 10.94 -16.63
CA ALA A 94 3.26 11.49 -17.98
C ALA A 94 4.02 10.62 -18.99
N ALA A 95 3.74 9.30 -18.97
CA ALA A 95 4.27 8.37 -19.94
C ALA A 95 3.99 8.85 -21.38
N LEU A 96 4.98 8.73 -22.27
CA LEU A 96 4.83 9.15 -23.68
C LEU A 96 3.87 8.24 -24.46
N GLU A 97 3.69 7.02 -23.98
CA GLU A 97 2.69 6.07 -24.45
C GLU A 97 1.49 6.12 -23.48
N PRO A 98 0.28 6.47 -23.97
CA PRO A 98 -0.93 6.34 -23.17
C PRO A 98 -1.23 4.88 -22.84
N ASP A 99 -1.92 4.64 -21.72
CA ASP A 99 -2.45 3.31 -21.39
C ASP A 99 -3.18 2.71 -22.58
N ASN A 100 -2.76 1.51 -22.98
CA ASN A 100 -3.32 0.83 -24.14
C ASN A 100 -3.27 -0.69 -23.98
N GLY A 101 -4.10 -1.36 -24.78
CA GLY A 101 -4.11 -2.80 -24.90
C GLY A 101 -5.02 -3.24 -26.03
N ASN A 102 -4.79 -4.46 -26.51
CA ASN A 102 -5.61 -5.11 -27.53
C ASN A 102 -5.92 -6.53 -27.10
N GLY A 103 -7.20 -6.89 -27.13
CA GLY A 103 -7.67 -8.21 -26.76
C GLY A 103 -8.51 -8.84 -27.85
N TRP A 104 -8.36 -10.16 -28.00
CA TRP A 104 -9.24 -10.94 -28.88
C TRP A 104 -9.62 -12.25 -28.21
N TYR A 105 -10.83 -12.69 -28.48
CA TYR A 105 -11.38 -13.93 -27.96
C TYR A 105 -11.53 -14.95 -29.08
N ASP A 106 -10.88 -16.10 -28.91
CA ASP A 106 -11.07 -17.26 -29.76
C ASP A 106 -12.22 -18.11 -29.20
N ALA A 107 -13.36 -18.10 -29.90
CA ALA A 107 -14.54 -18.84 -29.50
C ALA A 107 -14.40 -20.37 -29.62
N ALA A 108 -13.51 -20.86 -30.49
CA ALA A 108 -13.31 -22.29 -30.68
C ALA A 108 -12.57 -22.91 -29.48
N SER A 109 -11.54 -22.21 -28.98
CA SER A 109 -10.77 -22.64 -27.81
C SER A 109 -11.22 -21.99 -26.50
N LYS A 110 -12.18 -21.07 -26.55
CA LYS A 110 -12.64 -20.24 -25.42
C LYS A 110 -11.49 -19.53 -24.70
N THR A 111 -10.53 -19.06 -25.49
CA THR A 111 -9.33 -18.38 -25.01
C THR A 111 -9.44 -16.89 -25.25
N LEU A 112 -9.31 -16.09 -24.19
CA LEU A 112 -9.08 -14.66 -24.30
C LEU A 112 -7.57 -14.41 -24.33
N HIS A 113 -7.11 -13.68 -25.34
CA HIS A 113 -5.77 -13.15 -25.41
C HIS A 113 -5.82 -11.65 -25.16
N PHE A 114 -4.88 -11.13 -24.37
CA PHE A 114 -4.79 -9.71 -24.08
C PHE A 114 -3.34 -9.25 -24.09
N VAL A 115 -3.01 -8.42 -25.07
CA VAL A 115 -1.74 -7.69 -25.15
C VAL A 115 -1.97 -6.35 -24.47
N VAL A 116 -1.21 -6.03 -23.42
CA VAL A 116 -1.49 -4.85 -22.60
C VAL A 116 -0.20 -4.27 -22.04
N ALA A 117 -0.02 -2.96 -22.18
CA ALA A 117 1.07 -2.25 -21.53
C ALA A 117 0.79 -2.20 -20.01
N THR A 118 1.49 -3.03 -19.23
CA THR A 118 1.29 -3.08 -17.78
C THR A 118 2.57 -3.39 -17.02
N GLN A 119 2.74 -2.77 -15.86
CA GLN A 119 3.82 -3.07 -14.91
C GLN A 119 3.44 -4.19 -13.92
N CYS A 120 2.16 -4.58 -13.88
CA CYS A 120 1.63 -5.57 -12.93
C CYS A 120 0.84 -6.68 -13.67
N PRO A 121 1.48 -7.46 -14.58
CA PRO A 121 0.74 -8.40 -15.42
C PRO A 121 -0.01 -9.48 -14.65
N PHE A 122 0.49 -9.92 -13.49
CA PHE A 122 -0.21 -10.90 -12.66
C PHE A 122 -1.47 -10.34 -12.01
N GLU A 123 -1.44 -9.09 -11.55
CA GLU A 123 -2.60 -8.41 -10.97
C GLU A 123 -3.66 -8.17 -12.03
N VAL A 124 -3.26 -7.66 -13.21
CA VAL A 124 -4.17 -7.51 -14.36
C VAL A 124 -4.77 -8.86 -14.74
N ALA A 125 -3.97 -9.94 -14.76
CA ALA A 125 -4.47 -11.28 -15.06
C ALA A 125 -5.53 -11.75 -14.06
N TYR A 126 -5.23 -11.61 -12.76
CA TYR A 126 -6.10 -12.03 -11.67
C TYR A 126 -7.41 -11.24 -11.66
N GLU A 127 -7.33 -9.91 -11.69
CA GLU A 127 -8.49 -9.03 -11.61
C GLU A 127 -9.38 -9.14 -12.86
N SER A 128 -8.79 -9.32 -14.05
CA SER A 128 -9.57 -9.56 -15.28
C SER A 128 -10.38 -10.84 -15.19
N VAL A 129 -9.77 -11.94 -14.72
CA VAL A 129 -10.49 -13.20 -14.53
C VAL A 129 -11.54 -13.06 -13.43
N HIS A 130 -11.22 -12.36 -12.34
CA HIS A 130 -12.16 -12.10 -11.24
C HIS A 130 -13.41 -11.36 -11.74
N MET A 131 -13.24 -10.34 -12.59
CA MET A 131 -14.32 -9.59 -13.23
C MET A 131 -15.14 -10.43 -14.23
N ILE A 132 -14.48 -11.28 -15.02
CA ILE A 132 -15.15 -12.08 -16.07
C ILE A 132 -15.91 -13.28 -15.48
N LYS A 133 -15.39 -13.90 -14.43
CA LYS A 133 -15.95 -15.12 -13.80
C LYS A 133 -17.46 -15.06 -13.47
N PRO A 134 -18.03 -13.96 -12.95
CA PRO A 134 -19.47 -13.87 -12.70
C PRO A 134 -20.31 -13.59 -13.95
N SER A 135 -19.70 -13.34 -15.10
CA SER A 135 -20.40 -13.03 -16.35
C SER A 135 -20.88 -14.29 -17.09
N ARG A 136 -21.61 -14.09 -18.19
CA ARG A 136 -21.98 -15.18 -19.12
C ARG A 136 -20.90 -15.49 -20.16
N PHE A 137 -19.76 -14.79 -20.10
CA PHE A 137 -18.68 -14.93 -21.06
C PHE A 137 -17.95 -16.26 -20.81
N ALA A 138 -17.97 -17.16 -21.79
CA ALA A 138 -17.42 -18.50 -21.64
C ALA A 138 -15.89 -18.48 -21.76
N LEU A 139 -15.19 -18.14 -20.68
CA LEU A 139 -13.73 -18.11 -20.64
C LEU A 139 -13.16 -19.40 -20.02
N GLU A 140 -12.36 -20.16 -20.77
CA GLU A 140 -11.62 -21.30 -20.25
C GLU A 140 -10.14 -20.97 -20.00
N LYS A 141 -9.55 -20.12 -20.84
CA LYS A 141 -8.14 -19.74 -20.73
C LYS A 141 -7.95 -18.24 -20.94
N PHE A 142 -7.14 -17.62 -20.07
CA PHE A 142 -6.69 -16.24 -20.25
C PHE A 142 -5.19 -16.20 -20.49
N ASN A 143 -4.78 -15.66 -21.64
CA ASN A 143 -3.38 -15.42 -21.99
C ASN A 143 -3.10 -13.92 -21.93
N ILE A 144 -2.21 -13.51 -21.03
CA ILE A 144 -1.73 -12.13 -20.97
C ILE A 144 -0.37 -12.02 -21.66
N HIS A 145 -0.19 -10.96 -22.43
CA HIS A 145 1.02 -10.64 -23.17
C HIS A 145 1.46 -9.22 -22.75
N PRO A 146 2.33 -9.10 -21.74
CA PRO A 146 2.87 -7.80 -21.31
C PRO A 146 3.91 -7.25 -22.28
#